data_AF-A0A8S3UYH0-F1
#
_entry.id   AF-A0A8S3UYH0-F1
#
_cell.length_a   1.000
_cell.length_b   1.000
_cell.length_c   1.000
_cell.angle_alpha   90.00
_cell.angle_beta   90.00
_cell.angle_gamma   90.00
#
_symmetry.space_group_name_H-M   'P 1'
#
loop_
_entity.id
_entity.type
_entity.pdbx_description
1 polymer ?
#
loop_
_entity_poly.entity_id
_entity_poly.type
_entity_poly.pdbx_seq_one_letter_code
_entity_poly.pdbx_strand_id
1 'polypeptide(L)'
;MADDRFEREEQQEVGRSHKQPRCRFHETEVYQIFCKDCKDFMCFKCIGQLHQKHELSQLQDANEAIRTELCDLLLENKYAEHLSSLKDKVSDNEKELVQDEESLKRDIRTSVEEMKQNIDIAEKSLLSELRNEFESYQISLQEQKKILIAYKLKSLT
;
A
#
# COMPACT_ATOMS: atom_id res chain seq x y z
N MET A 1 28.31 -17.95 12.85
CA MET A 1 28.81 -17.66 14.21
C MET A 1 28.17 -16.34 14.63
N ALA A 2 27.50 -16.33 15.79
CA ALA A 2 26.27 -15.57 16.13
C ALA A 2 25.02 -16.32 15.61
N ASP A 3 24.04 -16.76 16.40
CA ASP A 3 23.67 -16.52 17.81
C ASP A 3 23.03 -17.81 18.40
N ASP A 4 23.81 -18.64 19.09
CA ASP A 4 23.32 -19.83 19.85
C ASP A 4 22.99 -19.45 21.29
N ARG A 5 22.08 -18.48 21.48
CA ARG A 5 21.66 -18.02 22.82
C ARG A 5 20.14 -17.96 22.98
N PHE A 6 19.41 -18.79 22.22
CA PHE A 6 17.95 -18.90 22.29
C PHE A 6 17.45 -20.30 22.67
N GLU A 7 18.31 -21.13 23.26
CA GLU A 7 17.95 -22.46 23.75
C GLU A 7 18.53 -22.69 25.15
N ARG A 8 17.78 -22.26 26.17
CA ARG A 8 17.75 -22.81 27.53
C ARG A 8 17.14 -21.76 28.45
N GLU A 9 15.84 -21.82 28.66
CA GLU A 9 15.14 -21.41 29.90
C GLU A 9 13.62 -21.52 29.69
N GLU A 10 13.10 -22.73 29.48
CA GLU A 10 11.66 -22.97 29.67
C GLU A 10 11.40 -24.41 30.15
N GLN A 11 12.12 -24.80 31.19
CA GLN A 11 11.74 -25.93 32.04
C GLN A 11 11.96 -25.52 33.49
N GLN A 12 11.11 -24.61 33.96
CA GLN A 12 10.91 -24.40 35.39
C GLN A 12 9.42 -24.56 35.66
N GLU A 13 9.03 -25.82 35.89
CA GLU A 13 7.77 -26.14 36.56
C GLU A 13 7.83 -25.52 37.97
N VAL A 14 7.40 -24.27 38.07
CA VAL A 14 7.17 -23.64 39.36
C VAL A 14 5.89 -24.24 39.91
N GLY A 15 6.04 -25.19 40.84
CA GLY A 15 5.00 -25.59 41.77
C GLY A 15 4.52 -24.39 42.58
N ARG A 16 3.65 -23.56 41.99
CA ARG A 16 2.94 -22.50 42.68
C ARG A 16 1.85 -23.18 43.50
N SER A 17 2.04 -23.25 44.81
CA SER A 17 0.90 -23.33 45.73
C SER A 17 0.09 -22.04 45.53
N HIS A 18 -0.84 -22.08 44.57
CA HIS A 18 -1.75 -20.98 44.31
C HIS A 18 -2.66 -20.84 45.53
N LYS A 19 -2.25 -19.99 46.48
CA LYS A 19 -3.15 -19.55 47.56
C LYS A 19 -4.39 -18.97 46.91
N GLN A 20 -5.54 -19.56 47.20
CA GLN A 20 -6.82 -19.08 46.67
C GLN A 20 -7.02 -17.61 47.05
N PRO A 21 -7.49 -16.77 46.11
CA PRO A 21 -7.69 -15.36 46.37
C PRO A 21 -8.75 -15.16 47.46
N ARG A 22 -8.45 -14.28 48.42
CA ARG A 22 -9.28 -14.01 49.60
C ARG A 22 -10.19 -12.80 49.38
N CYS A 23 -11.35 -12.83 50.03
CA CYS A 23 -12.30 -11.76 49.98
C CYS A 23 -11.74 -10.48 50.60
N ARG A 24 -11.90 -9.34 49.89
CA ARG A 24 -11.47 -8.02 50.36
C ARG A 24 -12.22 -7.52 51.61
N PHE A 25 -13.42 -8.03 51.86
CA PHE A 25 -14.25 -7.65 53.01
C PHE A 25 -14.23 -8.69 54.15
N HIS A 26 -13.80 -9.92 53.84
CA HIS A 26 -13.78 -11.03 54.76
C HIS A 26 -12.44 -11.77 54.61
N GLU A 27 -11.39 -11.26 55.27
CA GLU A 27 -10.00 -11.71 55.07
C GLU A 27 -9.77 -13.21 55.33
N THR A 28 -10.64 -13.85 56.12
CA THR A 28 -10.58 -15.29 56.38
C THR A 28 -11.22 -16.13 55.28
N GLU A 29 -12.06 -15.53 54.44
CA GLU A 29 -12.84 -16.23 53.41
C GLU A 29 -12.17 -16.17 52.04
N VAL A 30 -12.29 -17.25 51.29
CA VAL A 30 -11.87 -17.31 49.87
C VAL A 30 -13.05 -17.02 48.96
N TYR A 31 -12.77 -16.50 47.76
CA TYR A 31 -13.78 -16.38 46.71
C TYR A 31 -14.17 -17.77 46.19
N GLN A 32 -15.46 -18.06 46.10
CA GLN A 32 -15.97 -19.40 45.75
C GLN A 32 -17.09 -19.38 44.71
N ILE A 33 -17.75 -18.24 44.51
CA ILE A 33 -18.92 -18.10 43.64
C ILE A 33 -18.75 -16.83 42.81
N PHE A 34 -19.28 -16.83 41.60
CA PHE A 34 -19.41 -15.65 40.76
C PHE A 34 -20.83 -15.09 40.86
N CYS A 35 -20.97 -13.79 41.11
CA CYS A 35 -22.24 -13.09 41.05
C CYS A 35 -22.42 -12.50 39.65
N LYS A 36 -23.42 -12.97 38.89
CA LYS A 36 -23.64 -12.55 37.51
C LYS A 36 -24.14 -11.11 37.42
N ASP A 37 -24.97 -10.68 38.37
CA ASP A 37 -25.51 -9.33 38.40
C ASP A 37 -24.44 -8.27 38.68
N CYS A 38 -23.48 -8.60 39.56
CA CYS A 38 -22.37 -7.72 39.90
C CYS A 38 -21.14 -7.90 39.01
N LYS A 39 -21.12 -8.97 38.21
CA LYS A 39 -19.97 -9.43 37.42
C LYS A 39 -18.67 -9.53 38.24
N ASP A 40 -18.76 -10.05 39.47
CA ASP A 40 -17.61 -10.14 40.39
C ASP A 40 -17.65 -11.42 41.25
N PHE A 41 -16.49 -11.78 41.79
CA PHE A 41 -16.30 -12.95 42.65
C PHE A 41 -16.71 -12.66 44.10
N MET A 42 -17.42 -13.61 44.70
CA MET A 42 -17.99 -13.49 46.05
C MET A 42 -17.56 -14.65 46.95
N CYS A 43 -17.36 -14.36 48.24
CA CYS A 43 -17.33 -15.39 49.28
C CYS A 43 -18.73 -15.63 49.86
N PHE A 44 -18.92 -16.73 50.59
CA PHE A 44 -20.24 -17.07 51.16
C PHE A 44 -20.79 -16.01 52.12
N LYS A 45 -19.92 -15.31 52.86
CA LYS A 45 -20.36 -14.20 53.75
C LYS A 45 -20.94 -13.03 52.96
N CYS A 46 -20.28 -12.62 51.86
CA CYS A 46 -20.82 -11.59 50.98
C CYS A 46 -22.18 -11.99 50.40
N ILE A 47 -22.34 -13.26 50.02
CA ILE A 47 -23.63 -13.77 49.51
C ILE A 47 -24.71 -13.69 50.57
N GLY A 48 -24.41 -14.18 51.77
CA GLY A 48 -25.36 -14.17 52.89
C GLY A 48 -25.73 -12.77 53.38
N GLN A 49 -24.95 -11.73 53.10
CA GLN A 49 -25.22 -10.38 53.58
C GLN A 49 -25.79 -9.46 52.49
N LEU A 50 -25.25 -9.52 51.27
CA LEU A 50 -25.49 -8.49 50.24
C LEU A 50 -26.01 -9.06 48.91
N HIS A 51 -25.72 -10.33 48.58
CA HIS A 51 -26.04 -10.90 47.27
C HIS A 51 -27.07 -12.03 47.31
N GLN A 52 -27.90 -12.12 48.36
CA GLN A 52 -28.87 -13.21 48.54
C GLN A 52 -29.88 -13.34 47.39
N LYS A 53 -30.19 -12.21 46.74
CA LYS A 53 -31.19 -12.13 45.66
C LYS A 53 -30.57 -12.07 44.27
N HIS A 54 -29.24 -12.09 44.18
CA HIS A 54 -28.57 -11.98 42.90
C HIS A 54 -28.44 -13.35 42.23
N GLU A 55 -28.30 -13.34 40.91
CA GLU A 55 -27.98 -14.56 40.19
C GLU A 55 -26.52 -14.96 40.45
N LEU A 56 -26.33 -16.20 40.89
CA LEU A 56 -25.03 -16.77 41.28
C LEU A 56 -24.70 -17.97 40.40
N SER A 57 -23.43 -18.14 40.07
CA SER A 57 -22.92 -19.33 39.39
C SER A 57 -21.63 -19.84 40.02
N GLN A 58 -21.31 -21.11 39.78
CA GLN A 58 -20.01 -21.62 40.17
C GLN A 58 -18.90 -20.94 39.37
N LEU A 59 -17.71 -20.86 39.96
CA LEU A 59 -16.55 -20.23 39.32
C LEU A 59 -16.14 -20.96 38.04
N GLN A 60 -16.27 -22.29 38.01
CA GLN A 60 -15.93 -23.10 36.83
C GLN A 60 -16.84 -22.73 35.65
N ASP A 61 -18.16 -22.75 35.85
CA ASP A 61 -19.15 -22.40 34.83
C ASP A 61 -18.96 -20.95 34.33
N ALA A 62 -18.71 -20.01 35.25
CA ALA A 62 -18.48 -18.61 34.88
C ALA A 62 -17.18 -18.44 34.08
N ASN A 63 -16.11 -19.13 34.47
CA ASN A 63 -14.83 -19.10 33.77
C ASN A 63 -14.97 -19.69 32.36
N GLU A 64 -15.67 -20.82 32.21
CA GLU A 64 -15.92 -21.43 30.90
C GLU A 64 -16.76 -20.51 30.00
N ALA A 65 -17.80 -19.89 30.54
CA ALA A 65 -18.62 -18.92 29.81
C ALA A 65 -17.79 -17.70 29.34
N ILE A 66 -17.02 -17.09 30.24
CA ILE A 66 -16.18 -15.92 29.92
C ILE A 66 -15.10 -16.29 28.89
N ARG A 67 -14.49 -17.48 29.02
CA ARG A 67 -13.49 -17.95 28.06
C ARG A 67 -14.09 -18.15 26.68
N THR A 68 -15.28 -18.75 26.61
CA THR A 68 -16.00 -18.93 25.34
C THR A 68 -16.32 -17.58 24.70
N GLU A 69 -16.88 -16.63 25.46
CA GLU A 69 -17.19 -15.28 24.98
C GLU A 69 -15.94 -14.54 24.46
N LEU A 70 -14.81 -14.64 25.18
CA LEU A 70 -13.54 -14.06 24.74
C LEU A 70 -13.02 -14.73 23.46
N CYS A 71 -13.10 -16.05 23.37
CA CYS A 71 -12.71 -16.79 22.16
C CYS A 71 -13.57 -16.38 20.98
N ASP A 72 -14.89 -16.28 21.16
CA ASP A 72 -15.81 -15.87 20.10
C ASP A 72 -15.50 -14.45 19.63
N LEU A 73 -15.28 -13.50 20.54
CA LEU A 73 -14.88 -12.13 20.19
C LEU A 73 -13.54 -12.07 19.45
N LEU A 74 -12.58 -12.94 19.81
CA LEU A 74 -11.28 -13.02 19.13
C LEU A 74 -11.39 -13.66 17.74
N LEU A 75 -12.23 -14.69 17.59
CA LEU A 75 -12.49 -15.36 16.31
C LEU A 75 -13.34 -14.52 15.36
N GLU A 76 -14.29 -13.75 15.90
CA GLU A 76 -15.10 -12.79 15.14
C GLU A 76 -14.32 -11.52 14.76
N ASN A 77 -13.11 -11.33 15.30
CA ASN A 77 -12.24 -10.21 14.99
C ASN A 77 -11.62 -10.32 13.58
N LYS A 78 -12.49 -10.24 12.57
CA LYS A 78 -12.14 -10.14 11.15
C LYS A 78 -11.40 -8.85 10.80
N TYR A 79 -11.30 -7.90 11.74
CA TYR A 79 -10.60 -6.65 11.50
C TYR A 79 -9.11 -6.85 11.29
N ALA A 80 -8.49 -7.85 11.95
CA ALA A 80 -7.06 -8.12 11.76
C ALA A 80 -6.75 -8.59 10.33
N GLU A 81 -7.54 -9.55 9.81
CA GLU A 81 -7.40 -10.04 8.44
C GLU A 81 -7.72 -8.94 7.41
N HIS A 82 -8.80 -8.17 7.64
CA HIS A 82 -9.14 -7.05 6.78
C HIS A 82 -8.05 -5.97 6.75
N LEU A 83 -7.45 -5.63 7.90
CA LEU A 83 -6.36 -4.66 7.98
C LEU A 83 -5.11 -5.17 7.27
N SER A 84 -4.78 -6.46 7.40
CA SER A 84 -3.67 -7.06 6.66
C SER A 84 -3.92 -6.98 5.14
N SER A 85 -5.11 -7.37 4.69
CA SER A 85 -5.47 -7.29 3.27
C SER A 85 -5.45 -5.84 2.75
N LEU A 86 -5.91 -4.87 3.55
CA LEU A 86 -5.86 -3.46 3.17
C LEU A 86 -4.41 -2.98 3.04
N LYS A 87 -3.54 -3.37 3.97
CA LYS A 87 -2.12 -3.03 3.95
C LYS A 87 -1.44 -3.57 2.69
N ASP A 88 -1.73 -4.82 2.32
CA ASP A 88 -1.16 -5.43 1.13
C ASP A 88 -1.63 -4.71 -0.14
N LYS A 89 -2.93 -4.38 -0.23
CA LYS A 89 -3.47 -3.57 -1.34
C LYS A 89 -2.83 -2.20 -1.46
N VAL A 90 -2.60 -1.52 -0.33
CA VAL A 90 -1.91 -0.21 -0.34
C VAL A 90 -0.48 -0.36 -0.85
N SER A 91 0.24 -1.38 -0.38
CA SER A 91 1.61 -1.69 -0.83
C SER A 91 1.67 -2.00 -2.33
N ASP A 92 0.69 -2.74 -2.86
CA ASP A 92 0.64 -3.06 -4.29
C ASP A 92 0.29 -1.81 -5.12
N ASN A 93 -0.66 -0.99 -4.68
CA ASN A 93 -0.96 0.29 -5.32
C ASN A 93 0.25 1.24 -5.34
N GLU A 94 1.05 1.26 -4.28
CA GLU A 94 2.29 2.07 -4.24
C GLU A 94 3.30 1.60 -5.28
N LYS A 95 3.47 0.28 -5.46
CA LYS A 95 4.35 -0.27 -6.49
C LYS A 95 3.84 0.04 -7.90
N GLU A 96 2.55 -0.13 -8.15
CA GLU A 96 1.92 0.20 -9.44
C GLU A 96 2.11 1.68 -9.77
N LEU A 97 1.91 2.58 -8.81
CA LEU A 97 2.08 4.02 -9.02
C LEU A 97 3.50 4.38 -9.43
N VAL A 98 4.53 3.77 -8.83
CA VAL A 98 5.93 3.98 -9.21
C VAL A 98 6.20 3.47 -10.62
N GLN A 99 5.68 2.29 -10.98
CA GLN A 99 5.84 1.73 -12.33
C GLN A 99 5.15 2.59 -13.39
N ASP A 100 3.95 3.09 -13.10
CA ASP A 100 3.19 3.98 -13.96
C ASP A 100 3.94 5.30 -14.17
N GLU A 101 4.51 5.88 -13.11
CA GLU A 101 5.31 7.10 -13.22
C GLU A 101 6.51 6.92 -14.15
N GLU A 102 7.25 5.80 -14.01
CA GLU A 102 8.37 5.47 -14.88
C GLU A 102 7.95 5.20 -16.33
N SER A 103 6.79 4.56 -16.53
CA SER A 103 6.21 4.35 -17.86
C SER A 103 5.85 5.68 -18.52
N LEU A 104 5.08 6.54 -17.83
CA LEU A 104 4.70 7.86 -18.35
C LEU A 104 5.92 8.72 -18.69
N LYS A 105 6.95 8.70 -17.83
CA LYS A 105 8.21 9.41 -18.11
C LYS A 105 8.88 8.92 -19.40
N ARG A 106 8.86 7.61 -19.67
CA ARG A 106 9.39 7.06 -20.92
C ARG A 106 8.54 7.48 -22.11
N ASP A 107 7.22 7.37 -22.00
CA ASP A 107 6.30 7.72 -23.09
C ASP A 107 6.41 9.19 -23.49
N ILE A 108 6.51 10.10 -22.50
CA ILE A 108 6.76 11.53 -22.75
C ILE A 108 8.07 11.72 -23.51
N ARG A 109 9.15 11.07 -23.07
CA ARG A 109 10.48 11.21 -23.72
C ARG A 109 10.45 10.69 -25.15
N THR A 110 9.84 9.53 -25.38
CA THR A 110 9.70 8.93 -26.72
C THR A 110 8.90 9.86 -27.64
N SER A 111 7.75 10.35 -27.17
CA SER A 111 6.90 11.25 -27.95
C SER A 111 7.60 12.56 -28.32
N VAL A 112 8.36 13.14 -27.38
CA VAL A 112 9.18 14.34 -27.66
C VAL A 112 10.24 14.06 -28.71
N GLU A 113 10.89 12.89 -28.68
CA GLU A 113 11.92 12.54 -29.65
C GLU A 113 11.34 12.29 -31.04
N GLU A 114 10.19 11.63 -31.14
CA GLU A 114 9.44 11.46 -32.39
C GLU A 114 9.04 12.81 -32.99
N MET A 115 8.57 13.75 -32.16
CA MET A 115 8.25 15.11 -32.61
C MET A 115 9.48 15.83 -33.18
N LYS A 116 10.64 15.75 -32.54
CA LYS A 116 11.88 16.34 -33.07
C LYS A 116 12.26 15.73 -34.42
N GLN A 117 12.21 14.41 -34.53
CA GLN A 117 12.52 13.72 -35.79
C GLN A 117 11.59 14.16 -36.93
N ASN A 118 10.29 14.31 -36.64
CA ASN A 118 9.33 14.79 -37.61
C ASN A 118 9.61 16.23 -38.04
N ILE A 119 9.99 17.11 -37.09
CA ILE A 119 10.39 18.49 -37.38
C ILE A 119 11.65 18.51 -38.26
N ASP A 120 12.68 17.72 -37.93
CA ASP A 120 13.91 17.62 -38.72
C ASP A 120 13.66 17.12 -40.15
N ILE A 121 12.74 16.16 -40.31
CA ILE A 121 12.35 15.65 -41.63
C ILE A 121 11.64 16.75 -42.42
N ALA A 122 10.69 17.46 -41.81
CA ALA A 122 9.98 18.55 -42.45
C ALA A 122 10.92 19.69 -42.87
N GLU A 123 11.85 20.09 -41.99
CA GLU A 123 12.87 21.10 -42.29
C GLU A 123 13.71 20.69 -43.51
N LYS A 124 14.22 19.46 -43.53
CA LYS A 124 15.01 18.95 -44.66
C LYS A 124 14.22 18.93 -45.96
N SER A 125 12.93 18.58 -45.92
CA SER A 125 12.06 18.60 -47.11
C SER A 125 11.92 20.03 -47.64
N LEU A 126 11.56 20.97 -46.78
CA LEU A 126 11.37 22.37 -47.16
C LEU A 126 12.65 23.01 -47.71
N LEU A 127 13.80 22.72 -47.10
CA LEU A 127 15.10 23.20 -47.59
C LEU A 127 15.46 22.58 -48.95
N SER A 128 15.10 21.33 -49.19
CA SER A 128 15.29 20.65 -50.47
C SER A 128 14.40 21.25 -51.56
N GLU A 129 13.11 21.46 -51.26
CA GLU A 129 12.15 22.12 -52.15
C GLU A 129 12.63 23.51 -52.56
N LEU A 130 13.04 24.33 -51.58
CA LEU A 130 13.58 25.65 -51.83
C LEU A 130 14.81 25.60 -52.75
N ARG A 131 15.74 24.68 -52.48
CA ARG A 131 16.94 24.51 -53.33
C ARG A 131 16.57 24.18 -54.76
N ASN A 132 15.64 23.26 -54.96
CA ASN A 132 15.18 22.85 -56.30
C ASN A 132 14.52 24.01 -57.05
N GLU A 133 13.73 24.84 -56.37
CA GLU A 133 13.14 26.04 -56.97
C GLU A 133 14.23 27.05 -57.40
N PHE A 134 15.22 27.32 -56.54
CA PHE A 134 16.32 28.22 -56.87
C PHE A 134 17.18 27.70 -58.02
N GLU A 135 17.47 26.40 -58.06
CA GLU A 135 18.19 25.77 -59.17
C GLU A 135 17.41 25.93 -60.49
N SER A 136 16.09 25.70 -60.46
CA SER A 136 15.21 25.91 -61.62
C SER A 136 15.23 27.36 -62.11
N TYR A 137 15.13 28.33 -61.20
CA TYR A 137 15.24 29.74 -61.55
C TYR A 137 16.60 30.10 -62.13
N GLN A 138 17.68 29.56 -61.57
CA GLN A 138 19.03 29.80 -62.07
C GLN A 138 19.21 29.26 -63.49
N ILE A 139 18.70 28.06 -63.78
CA ILE A 139 18.71 27.46 -65.11
C ILE A 139 17.93 28.34 -66.10
N SER A 140 16.72 28.77 -65.73
CA SER A 140 15.88 29.63 -66.57
C SER A 140 16.55 30.98 -66.88
N LEU A 141 17.15 31.62 -65.88
CA LEU A 141 17.89 32.87 -66.07
C LEU A 141 19.13 32.69 -66.95
N GLN A 142 19.85 31.57 -66.80
CA GLN A 142 20.98 31.26 -67.69
C GLN A 142 20.53 31.10 -69.14
N GLU A 143 19.39 30.46 -69.37
CA GLU A 143 18.85 30.27 -70.72
C GLU A 143 18.41 31.59 -71.34
N GLN A 144 17.68 32.44 -70.58
CA GLN A 144 17.32 33.78 -71.04
C GLN A 144 18.55 34.64 -71.39
N LYS A 145 19.63 34.55 -70.60
CA LYS A 145 20.90 35.24 -70.90
C LYS A 145 21.49 34.76 -72.23
N LYS A 146 21.54 33.45 -72.50
CA LYS A 146 22.05 32.91 -73.77
C LYS A 146 21.23 33.44 -74.95
N ILE A 147 19.90 33.45 -74.83
CA ILE A 147 18.99 33.96 -75.86
C ILE A 147 19.30 35.43 -76.16
N LEU A 148 19.41 36.28 -75.14
CA LEU A 148 19.73 37.70 -75.32
C LEU A 148 21.08 37.92 -76.01
N ILE A 149 22.10 37.14 -75.65
CA ILE A 149 23.42 37.19 -76.30
C ILE A 149 23.29 36.83 -77.78
N ALA A 150 22.57 35.76 -78.10
CA ALA A 150 22.35 35.32 -79.47
C ALA A 150 21.61 36.38 -80.31
N TYR A 151 20.57 37.02 -79.75
CA TYR A 151 19.88 38.13 -80.40
C TYR A 151 20.80 39.33 -80.66
N LYS A 152 21.61 39.71 -79.68
CA LYS A 152 22.57 40.82 -79.82
C LYS A 152 23.57 40.56 -80.94
N LEU A 153 24.11 39.34 -81.03
CA LEU A 153 25.03 38.96 -82.11
C LEU A 153 24.37 39.04 -83.49
N LYS A 154 23.13 38.56 -83.62
CA LYS A 154 22.36 38.65 -84.88
C LYS A 154 22.05 40.09 -85.30
N SER A 155 21.91 41.02 -84.36
CA SER A 155 21.66 42.44 -84.66
C SER A 155 22.89 43.23 -85.11
N LEU A 156 24.09 42.64 -84.99
CA LEU A 156 25.38 43.27 -85.34
C LEU A 156 25.96 42.75 -86.68
N THR A 157 25.33 41.75 -87.28
CA THR A 157 25.67 41.15 -88.59
C THR A 157 24.63 41.55 -89.62
#